data_AF-A0A5M6CKB0-F1
#
_entry.id   AF-A0A5M6CKB0-F1
#
_cell.length_a   1.000
_cell.length_b   1.000
_cell.length_c   1.000
_cell.angle_alpha   90.00
_cell.angle_beta   90.00
_cell.angle_gamma   90.00
#
_symmetry.space_group_name_H-M   'P 1'
#
loop_
_entity.id
_entity.type
_entity.pdbx_description
1 polymer ?
#
loop_
_entity_poly.entity_id
_entity_poly.type
_entity_poly.pdbx_seq_one_letter_code
_entity_poly.pdbx_strand_id
1 'polypeptide(L)'
;MILLKNVCLTAFLLTTTIGFSQETDVKSIAKKFMPKNSSLAHAVIETSVWDFPKAAIVFYTEDLTHEYKDIVYERQAVNGYFIWNDGKTDRKILIDHFEDDNVDTKILSIFFDNADNDKQKELIILTANTHRLQYLYDGTEYGVYIYDDISIKNVPEKFTLLSNPKFDIFNQNFEGFQDDKNHKAKFKTADAIKKELKKLGF
;
A
#
# COMPACT_ATOMS: atom_id res chain seq x y z
N MET A 1 49.10 -52.21 -44.10
CA MET A 1 48.97 -50.98 -43.30
C MET A 1 47.77 -50.20 -43.86
N ILE A 2 46.64 -50.17 -43.16
CA ILE A 2 45.56 -49.15 -43.18
C ILE A 2 44.50 -49.67 -42.20
N LEU A 3 44.32 -48.94 -41.10
CA LEU A 3 43.39 -49.21 -40.00
C LEU A 3 42.07 -48.48 -40.32
N LEU A 4 40.94 -49.18 -40.40
CA LEU A 4 39.61 -48.53 -40.36
C LEU A 4 39.24 -48.27 -38.89
N LYS A 5 39.13 -46.99 -38.51
CA LYS A 5 38.55 -46.58 -37.22
C LYS A 5 37.06 -46.29 -37.42
N ASN A 6 36.22 -47.12 -36.80
CA ASN A 6 34.80 -46.84 -36.59
C ASN A 6 34.64 -45.66 -35.63
N VAL A 7 34.11 -44.54 -36.11
CA VAL A 7 33.70 -43.39 -35.29
C VAL A 7 32.19 -43.50 -35.10
N CYS A 8 31.77 -43.93 -33.92
CA CYS A 8 30.38 -43.94 -33.50
C CYS A 8 30.06 -42.55 -32.92
N LEU A 9 29.29 -41.74 -33.65
CA LEU A 9 28.89 -40.40 -33.25
C LEU A 9 27.56 -40.49 -32.49
N THR A 10 27.60 -40.49 -31.16
CA THR A 10 26.41 -40.40 -30.31
C THR A 10 25.98 -38.94 -30.18
N ALA A 11 24.89 -38.57 -30.84
CA ALA A 11 24.24 -37.27 -30.66
C ALA A 11 23.42 -37.28 -29.37
N PHE A 12 23.88 -36.53 -28.36
CA PHE A 12 23.15 -36.31 -27.10
C PHE A 12 22.21 -35.12 -27.29
N LEU A 13 20.92 -35.37 -27.48
CA LEU A 13 19.88 -34.33 -27.51
C LEU A 13 19.59 -33.89 -26.08
N LEU A 14 20.18 -32.77 -25.65
CA LEU A 14 19.74 -32.05 -24.46
C LEU A 14 18.38 -31.39 -24.77
N THR A 15 17.30 -32.00 -24.33
CA THR A 15 16.01 -31.31 -24.21
C THR A 15 16.04 -30.44 -22.98
N THR A 16 16.39 -29.16 -23.14
CA THR A 16 16.12 -28.15 -22.12
C THR A 16 14.62 -27.92 -22.07
N THR A 17 13.94 -28.50 -21.08
CA THR A 17 12.60 -28.07 -20.70
C THR A 17 12.70 -26.66 -20.16
N ILE A 18 12.42 -25.67 -21.00
CA ILE A 18 12.17 -24.30 -20.56
C ILE A 18 10.86 -24.35 -19.78
N GLY A 19 10.96 -24.47 -18.46
CA GLY A 19 9.83 -24.22 -17.58
C GLY A 19 9.45 -22.75 -17.74
N PHE A 20 8.38 -22.47 -18.47
CA PHE A 20 7.70 -21.18 -18.39
C PHE A 20 7.13 -21.06 -16.99
N SER A 21 7.91 -20.51 -16.06
CA SER A 21 7.34 -19.84 -14.90
C SER A 21 6.60 -18.63 -15.47
N GLN A 22 5.27 -18.62 -15.38
CA GLN A 22 4.51 -17.41 -15.63
C GLN A 22 4.96 -16.40 -14.58
N GLU A 23 5.87 -15.52 -14.98
CA GLU A 23 6.22 -14.36 -14.18
C GLU A 23 4.97 -13.48 -14.11
N THR A 24 4.24 -13.58 -13.00
CA THR A 24 2.97 -12.87 -12.87
C THR A 24 3.26 -11.37 -12.81
N ASP A 25 2.78 -10.63 -13.80
CA ASP A 25 2.84 -9.16 -13.84
C ASP A 25 1.94 -8.61 -12.72
N VAL A 26 2.55 -7.91 -11.76
CA VAL A 26 1.83 -7.31 -10.62
C VAL A 26 0.74 -6.34 -11.06
N LYS A 27 0.90 -5.68 -12.21
CA LYS A 27 -0.15 -4.81 -12.76
C LYS A 27 -1.34 -5.60 -13.26
N SER A 28 -1.12 -6.78 -13.82
CA SER A 28 -2.19 -7.70 -14.22
C SER A 28 -2.95 -8.24 -13.01
N ILE A 29 -2.24 -8.60 -11.94
CA ILE A 29 -2.87 -9.03 -10.68
C ILE A 29 -3.70 -7.90 -10.08
N ALA A 30 -3.16 -6.68 -10.02
CA ALA A 30 -3.91 -5.52 -9.53
C ALA A 30 -5.24 -5.36 -10.28
N LYS A 31 -5.21 -5.36 -11.63
CA LYS A 31 -6.43 -5.26 -12.45
C LYS A 31 -7.46 -6.35 -12.14
N LYS A 32 -7.03 -7.58 -11.84
CA LYS A 32 -7.93 -8.70 -11.50
C LYS A 32 -8.72 -8.45 -10.21
N PHE A 33 -8.14 -7.73 -9.23
CA PHE A 33 -8.78 -7.45 -7.95
C PHE A 33 -9.49 -6.10 -7.88
N MET A 34 -9.40 -5.28 -8.92
CA MET A 34 -10.04 -3.98 -8.98
C MET A 34 -11.57 -4.15 -8.93
N PRO A 35 -12.27 -3.51 -7.97
CA PRO A 35 -13.72 -3.52 -7.94
C PRO A 35 -14.34 -2.93 -9.21
N LYS A 36 -15.60 -3.29 -9.49
CA LYS A 36 -16.36 -2.64 -10.56
C LYS A 36 -16.52 -1.16 -10.24
N ASN A 37 -16.45 -0.31 -11.26
CA ASN A 37 -16.58 1.15 -11.14
C ASN A 37 -15.53 1.81 -10.24
N SER A 38 -14.38 1.16 -10.04
CA SER A 38 -13.26 1.71 -9.28
C SER A 38 -12.14 2.18 -10.21
N SER A 39 -11.27 3.03 -9.68
CA SER A 39 -10.01 3.43 -10.30
C SER A 39 -8.84 3.25 -9.34
N LEU A 40 -7.61 3.29 -9.85
CA LEU A 40 -6.43 3.30 -9.00
C LEU A 40 -6.28 4.68 -8.34
N ALA A 41 -6.34 4.73 -7.01
CA ALA A 41 -6.10 5.94 -6.22
C ALA A 41 -4.60 6.29 -6.11
N HIS A 42 -3.72 5.32 -6.41
CA HIS A 42 -2.27 5.48 -6.44
C HIS A 42 -1.65 4.50 -7.44
N ALA A 43 -0.43 4.78 -7.90
CA ALA A 43 0.35 3.82 -8.68
C ALA A 43 0.54 2.50 -7.90
N VAL A 44 0.45 1.37 -8.61
CA VAL A 44 0.71 0.04 -8.06
C VAL A 44 2.16 -0.03 -7.57
N ILE A 45 2.35 -0.44 -6.32
CA ILE A 45 3.68 -0.61 -5.72
C ILE A 45 4.04 -2.09 -5.75
N GLU A 46 5.07 -2.44 -6.50
CA GLU A 46 5.68 -3.78 -6.46
C GLU A 46 6.65 -3.87 -5.28
N THR A 47 6.60 -4.95 -4.53
CA THR A 47 7.43 -5.13 -3.34
C THR A 47 7.79 -6.59 -3.07
N SER A 48 8.87 -6.79 -2.34
CA SER A 48 9.34 -8.08 -1.83
C SER A 48 9.73 -7.91 -0.35
N VAL A 49 8.72 -7.89 0.53
CA VAL A 49 8.87 -7.63 1.97
C VAL A 49 8.25 -8.77 2.78
N TRP A 50 8.68 -8.91 4.03
CA TRP A 50 8.09 -9.81 5.02
C TRP A 50 7.89 -11.26 4.57
N ASP A 51 8.92 -11.83 3.94
CA ASP A 51 8.94 -13.19 3.36
C ASP A 51 8.01 -13.40 2.14
N PHE A 52 7.36 -12.34 1.63
CA PHE A 52 6.64 -12.39 0.37
C PHE A 52 7.61 -12.10 -0.79
N PRO A 53 7.92 -13.10 -1.66
CA PRO A 53 8.93 -12.92 -2.71
C PRO A 53 8.50 -11.92 -3.78
N LYS A 54 7.19 -11.80 -4.02
CA LYS A 54 6.60 -10.84 -4.95
C LYS A 54 5.18 -10.50 -4.51
N ALA A 55 4.93 -9.22 -4.28
CA ALA A 55 3.64 -8.69 -3.88
C ALA A 55 3.36 -7.34 -4.54
N ALA A 56 2.09 -6.96 -4.55
CA ALA A 56 1.60 -5.67 -5.00
C ALA A 56 0.82 -4.99 -3.87
N ILE A 57 1.12 -3.73 -3.60
CA ILE A 57 0.27 -2.85 -2.80
C ILE A 57 -0.52 -1.97 -3.76
N VAL A 58 -1.83 -1.95 -3.59
CA VAL A 58 -2.78 -1.27 -4.48
C VAL A 58 -3.80 -0.50 -3.66
N PHE A 59 -4.29 0.59 -4.25
CA PHE A 59 -5.32 1.43 -3.65
C PHE A 59 -6.41 1.68 -4.69
N TYR A 60 -7.64 1.36 -4.34
CA TYR A 60 -8.80 1.44 -5.22
C TYR A 60 -9.79 2.46 -4.68
N THR A 61 -10.25 3.37 -5.54
CA THR A 61 -11.31 4.31 -5.20
C THR A 61 -12.64 3.57 -5.05
N GLU A 62 -13.46 3.98 -4.10
CA GLU A 62 -14.82 3.52 -3.93
C GLU A 62 -15.71 4.75 -3.81
N ASP A 63 -16.59 4.93 -4.78
CA ASP A 63 -17.59 5.98 -4.73
C ASP A 63 -18.71 5.55 -3.77
N LEU A 64 -18.90 6.35 -2.73
CA LEU A 64 -19.88 6.14 -1.68
C LEU A 64 -20.99 7.18 -1.80
N THR A 65 -22.20 6.77 -1.45
CA THR A 65 -23.37 7.63 -1.41
C THR A 65 -23.94 7.61 0.00
N HIS A 66 -24.05 8.78 0.62
CA HIS A 66 -24.69 8.93 1.92
C HIS A 66 -25.99 9.72 1.77
N GLU A 67 -27.09 9.14 2.22
CA GLU A 67 -28.40 9.79 2.22
C GLU A 67 -28.68 10.32 3.63
N TYR A 68 -28.80 11.64 3.76
CA TYR A 68 -29.24 12.26 5.01
C TYR A 68 -30.42 13.18 4.72
N LYS A 69 -31.61 12.77 5.19
CA LYS A 69 -32.89 13.38 4.80
C LYS A 69 -33.06 13.32 3.28
N ASP A 70 -33.47 14.41 2.64
CA ASP A 70 -33.66 14.52 1.19
C ASP A 70 -32.39 14.97 0.43
N ILE A 71 -31.21 14.87 1.06
CA ILE A 71 -29.93 15.26 0.46
C ILE A 71 -29.04 14.03 0.30
N VAL A 72 -28.57 13.82 -0.92
CA VAL A 72 -27.60 12.81 -1.30
C VAL A 72 -26.22 13.46 -1.33
N TYR A 73 -25.28 12.90 -0.57
CA TYR A 73 -23.88 13.30 -0.58
C TYR A 73 -23.05 12.21 -1.24
N GLU A 74 -22.31 12.57 -2.28
CA GLU A 74 -21.31 11.72 -2.88
C GLU A 74 -19.97 11.98 -2.18
N ARG A 75 -19.29 10.91 -1.79
CA ARG A 75 -17.93 10.97 -1.24
C ARG A 75 -17.10 9.81 -1.76
N GLN A 76 -15.78 9.95 -1.76
CA GLN A 76 -14.88 8.88 -2.17
C GLN A 76 -14.08 8.34 -1.00
N ALA A 77 -14.18 7.02 -0.80
CA ALA A 77 -13.25 6.26 0.03
C ALA A 77 -12.15 5.62 -0.81
N VAL A 78 -11.08 5.17 -0.15
CA VAL A 78 -10.00 4.42 -0.77
C VAL A 78 -9.75 3.13 0.01
N ASN A 79 -9.81 1.99 -0.68
CA ASN A 79 -9.48 0.69 -0.10
C ASN A 79 -8.06 0.29 -0.49
N GLY A 80 -7.19 0.07 0.51
CA GLY A 80 -5.84 -0.44 0.33
C GLY A 80 -5.80 -1.96 0.43
N TYR A 81 -5.06 -2.63 -0.47
CA TYR A 81 -4.84 -4.07 -0.41
C TYR A 81 -3.38 -4.45 -0.64
N PHE A 82 -2.94 -5.48 0.09
CA PHE A 82 -1.70 -6.21 -0.18
C PHE A 82 -2.04 -7.50 -0.91
N ILE A 83 -1.45 -7.73 -2.07
CA ILE A 83 -1.81 -8.83 -2.98
C ILE A 83 -0.57 -9.63 -3.34
N TRP A 84 -0.64 -10.95 -3.26
CA TRP A 84 0.44 -11.85 -3.64
C TRP A 84 -0.12 -13.12 -4.27
N ASN A 85 0.75 -13.94 -4.86
CA ASN A 85 0.41 -15.28 -5.32
C ASN A 85 1.03 -16.31 -4.37
N ASP A 86 0.23 -17.24 -3.84
CA ASP A 86 0.69 -18.28 -2.91
C ASP A 86 1.26 -19.55 -3.59
N GLY A 87 1.49 -19.47 -4.90
CA GLY A 87 1.89 -20.59 -5.76
C GLY A 87 0.72 -21.36 -6.37
N LYS A 88 -0.52 -21.09 -5.94
CA LYS A 88 -1.74 -21.72 -6.49
C LYS A 88 -2.74 -20.68 -6.95
N THR A 89 -2.96 -19.64 -6.17
CA THR A 89 -3.92 -18.59 -6.45
C THR A 89 -3.39 -17.24 -5.99
N ASP A 90 -3.89 -16.19 -6.62
CA ASP A 90 -3.71 -14.85 -6.09
C ASP A 90 -4.57 -14.69 -4.83
N ARG A 91 -4.00 -14.02 -3.82
CA ARG A 91 -4.57 -13.77 -2.51
C ARG A 91 -4.47 -12.28 -2.21
N LYS A 92 -5.38 -11.75 -1.39
CA LYS A 92 -5.31 -10.37 -0.91
C LYS A 92 -5.60 -10.26 0.59
N ILE A 93 -5.00 -9.26 1.23
CA ILE A 93 -5.26 -8.84 2.61
C ILE A 93 -5.70 -7.37 2.55
N LEU A 94 -6.68 -7.01 3.36
CA LEU A 94 -7.07 -5.60 3.50
C LEU A 94 -5.96 -4.86 4.28
N ILE A 95 -5.42 -3.80 3.70
CA ILE A 95 -4.55 -2.89 4.47
C ILE A 95 -5.46 -2.04 5.34
N ASP A 96 -6.28 -1.20 4.70
CA ASP A 96 -7.27 -0.40 5.39
C ASP A 96 -8.34 0.15 4.46
N HIS A 97 -9.35 0.74 5.08
CA HIS A 97 -10.35 1.59 4.45
C HIS A 97 -10.08 3.04 4.87
N PHE A 98 -9.66 3.87 3.92
CA PHE A 98 -9.37 5.27 4.15
C PHE A 98 -10.56 6.11 3.67
N GLU A 99 -11.25 6.72 4.62
CA GLU A 99 -12.34 7.65 4.35
C GLU A 99 -12.29 8.83 5.32
N ASP A 100 -12.88 9.94 4.90
CA ASP A 100 -13.14 11.08 5.74
C ASP A 100 -14.55 11.62 5.42
N ASP A 101 -15.14 12.32 6.38
CA ASP A 101 -16.49 12.84 6.27
C ASP A 101 -16.56 13.98 5.26
N ASN A 102 -17.25 13.72 4.15
CA ASN A 102 -17.63 14.68 3.11
C ASN A 102 -16.46 15.20 2.25
N VAL A 103 -15.31 14.52 2.24
CA VAL A 103 -14.18 14.89 1.38
C VAL A 103 -13.50 13.65 0.81
N ASP A 104 -12.90 13.81 -0.36
CA ASP A 104 -12.15 12.73 -1.00
C ASP A 104 -10.82 12.49 -0.28
N THR A 105 -10.50 11.21 -0.07
CA THR A 105 -9.20 10.81 0.48
C THR A 105 -8.17 10.61 -0.62
N LYS A 106 -7.01 11.24 -0.48
CA LYS A 106 -5.86 11.04 -1.39
C LYS A 106 -4.75 10.26 -0.70
N ILE A 107 -4.23 9.24 -1.39
CA ILE A 107 -3.00 8.56 -0.97
C ILE A 107 -1.82 9.37 -1.52
N LEU A 108 -1.00 9.95 -0.65
CA LEU A 108 0.13 10.78 -1.04
C LEU A 108 1.44 10.00 -1.15
N SER A 109 1.68 9.08 -0.24
CA SER A 109 2.91 8.30 -0.20
C SER A 109 2.72 6.97 0.49
N ILE A 110 3.42 5.96 -0.01
CA ILE A 110 3.52 4.63 0.59
C ILE A 110 5.01 4.29 0.70
N PHE A 111 5.46 3.91 1.89
CA PHE A 111 6.87 3.57 2.11
C PHE A 111 7.03 2.63 3.30
N PHE A 112 8.24 2.08 3.41
CA PHE A 112 8.64 1.23 4.53
C PHE A 112 9.72 1.93 5.35
N ASP A 113 9.56 1.95 6.66
CA ASP A 113 10.59 2.37 7.61
C ASP A 113 10.42 1.65 8.95
N ASN A 114 11.43 1.69 9.81
CA ASN A 114 11.33 1.13 11.15
C ASN A 114 10.52 2.07 12.06
N ALA A 115 9.58 1.52 12.82
CA ALA A 115 8.68 2.22 13.72
C ALA A 115 8.50 1.51 15.08
N ASP A 116 9.15 0.37 15.31
CA ASP A 116 9.06 -0.37 16.58
C ASP A 116 10.40 -0.96 17.10
N ASN A 117 11.51 -0.69 16.42
CA ASN A 117 12.87 -1.22 16.66
C ASN A 117 13.07 -2.71 16.36
N ASP A 118 12.20 -3.32 15.56
CA ASP A 118 12.41 -4.69 15.11
C ASP A 118 13.34 -4.74 13.88
N LYS A 119 13.51 -5.93 13.27
CA LYS A 119 14.34 -6.05 12.05
C LYS A 119 13.57 -5.73 10.79
N GLN A 120 12.27 -5.95 10.82
CA GLN A 120 11.41 -5.69 9.70
C GLN A 120 11.15 -4.19 9.63
N LYS A 121 10.35 -3.80 8.65
CA LYS A 121 9.96 -2.42 8.48
C LYS A 121 8.47 -2.38 8.34
N GLU A 122 7.88 -1.41 8.99
CA GLU A 122 6.45 -1.19 9.00
C GLU A 122 6.05 -0.54 7.69
N LEU A 123 4.83 -0.85 7.26
CA LEU A 123 4.21 -0.15 6.14
C LEU A 123 3.65 1.17 6.65
N ILE A 124 4.06 2.27 6.02
CA ILE A 124 3.60 3.60 6.37
C ILE A 124 2.88 4.22 5.18
N ILE A 125 1.67 4.70 5.43
CA ILE A 125 0.80 5.33 4.44
C ILE A 125 0.51 6.76 4.90
N LEU A 126 0.78 7.72 4.02
CA LEU A 126 0.43 9.12 4.19
C LEU A 126 -0.77 9.45 3.31
N THR A 127 -1.84 9.96 3.92
CA THR A 127 -3.03 10.44 3.21
C THR A 127 -3.17 11.96 3.29
N ALA A 128 -4.07 12.50 2.49
CA ALA A 128 -4.54 13.87 2.63
C ALA A 128 -6.03 13.99 2.31
N ASN A 129 -6.71 14.78 3.13
CA ASN A 129 -8.13 15.11 3.04
C ASN A 129 -8.24 16.63 3.02
N THR A 130 -8.78 17.20 1.94
CA THR A 130 -8.89 18.66 1.79
C THR A 130 -10.31 19.09 2.04
N HIS A 131 -10.49 19.89 3.08
CA HIS A 131 -11.79 20.34 3.54
C HIS A 131 -12.00 21.81 3.21
N ARG A 132 -13.23 22.11 2.80
CA ARG A 132 -13.67 23.47 2.49
C ARG A 132 -15.06 23.67 3.08
N LEU A 133 -15.11 24.04 4.35
CA LEU A 133 -16.35 24.39 5.02
C LEU A 133 -16.36 25.88 5.33
N GLN A 134 -17.15 26.58 4.53
CA GLN A 134 -17.30 28.03 4.63
C GLN A 134 -17.62 28.42 6.09
N TYR A 135 -16.77 29.26 6.67
CA TYR A 135 -16.87 29.82 8.02
C TYR A 135 -16.54 28.89 9.21
N LEU A 136 -16.15 27.62 8.99
CA LEU A 136 -15.79 26.71 10.09
C LEU A 136 -14.34 26.26 10.01
N TYR A 137 -13.92 25.74 8.85
CA TYR A 137 -12.55 25.31 8.63
C TYR A 137 -12.24 25.13 7.13
N ASP A 138 -11.04 25.53 6.73
CA ASP A 138 -10.51 25.38 5.37
C ASP A 138 -9.05 24.93 5.47
N GLY A 139 -8.74 23.76 4.93
CA GLY A 139 -7.38 23.24 4.99
C GLY A 139 -7.25 21.80 4.56
N THR A 140 -6.08 21.24 4.82
CA THR A 140 -5.74 19.85 4.52
C THR A 140 -5.34 19.14 5.81
N GLU A 141 -6.07 18.08 6.13
CA GLU A 141 -5.68 17.09 7.14
C GLU A 141 -4.80 16.03 6.48
N TYR A 142 -3.73 15.66 7.17
CA TYR A 142 -2.76 14.67 6.69
C TYR A 142 -2.69 13.49 7.67
N GLY A 143 -3.26 12.34 7.27
CA GLY A 143 -3.22 11.12 8.07
C GLY A 143 -1.91 10.35 7.89
N VAL A 144 -1.32 9.86 8.98
CA VAL A 144 -0.16 8.95 8.96
C VAL A 144 -0.57 7.64 9.61
N TYR A 145 -0.58 6.58 8.82
CA TYR A 145 -0.97 5.25 9.26
C TYR A 145 0.25 4.34 9.22
N ILE A 146 0.56 3.71 10.35
CA ILE A 146 1.72 2.83 10.52
C ILE A 146 1.17 1.43 10.79
N TYR A 147 1.48 0.49 9.93
CA TYR A 147 1.02 -0.89 10.02
C TYR A 147 2.18 -1.82 10.32
N ASP A 148 1.92 -2.75 11.23
CA ASP A 148 2.85 -3.80 11.63
C ASP A 148 3.22 -4.72 10.46
N ASP A 149 4.33 -5.43 10.61
CA ASP A 149 4.77 -6.43 9.64
C ASP A 149 3.84 -7.66 9.64
N ILE A 150 3.87 -8.45 8.56
CA ILE A 150 3.03 -9.64 8.42
C ILE A 150 3.86 -10.82 7.94
N SER A 151 3.48 -12.05 8.29
CA SER A 151 4.22 -13.23 7.83
C SER A 151 3.39 -14.09 6.88
N ILE A 152 4.03 -14.60 5.83
CA ILE A 152 3.42 -15.61 4.94
C ILE A 152 3.00 -16.89 5.69
N LYS A 153 3.60 -17.17 6.87
CA LYS A 153 3.23 -18.32 7.72
C LYS A 153 1.96 -18.09 8.51
N ASN A 154 1.62 -16.84 8.80
CA ASN A 154 0.44 -16.45 9.57
C ASN A 154 -0.17 -15.20 8.93
N VAL A 155 -0.86 -15.42 7.82
CA VAL A 155 -1.44 -14.35 7.03
C VAL A 155 -2.73 -13.85 7.68
N PRO A 156 -2.81 -12.58 8.11
CA PRO A 156 -4.02 -12.05 8.71
C PRO A 156 -5.09 -11.72 7.65
N GLU A 157 -6.33 -11.46 8.08
CA GLU A 157 -7.38 -10.97 7.17
C GLU A 157 -7.23 -9.47 6.85
N LYS A 158 -6.70 -8.71 7.82
CA LYS A 158 -6.42 -7.27 7.74
C LYS A 158 -5.05 -6.96 8.36
N PHE A 159 -4.36 -5.94 7.87
CA PHE A 159 -3.20 -5.37 8.54
C PHE A 159 -3.56 -4.83 9.92
N THR A 160 -2.60 -4.91 10.84
CA THR A 160 -2.75 -4.35 12.19
C THR A 160 -2.11 -2.98 12.22
N LEU A 161 -2.89 -1.95 12.61
CA LEU A 161 -2.32 -0.64 12.92
C LEU A 161 -1.43 -0.77 14.15
N LEU A 162 -0.20 -0.30 14.04
CA LEU A 162 0.74 -0.30 15.14
C LEU A 162 0.33 0.79 16.14
N SER A 163 0.07 0.40 17.39
CA SER A 163 -0.32 1.31 18.45
C SER A 163 0.88 1.62 19.34
N ASN A 164 1.31 2.88 19.34
CA ASN A 164 2.36 3.38 20.22
C ASN A 164 2.05 4.84 20.62
N PRO A 165 2.04 5.18 21.91
CA PRO A 165 1.78 6.57 22.35
C PRO A 165 2.73 7.60 21.74
N LYS A 166 3.94 7.19 21.31
CA LYS A 166 4.88 8.09 20.60
C LYS A 166 4.34 8.55 19.24
N PHE A 167 3.39 7.83 18.65
CA PHE A 167 2.79 8.16 17.36
C PHE A 167 1.70 9.24 17.46
N ASP A 168 1.25 9.60 18.67
CA ASP A 168 0.25 10.67 18.87
C ASP A 168 0.69 12.02 18.26
N ILE A 169 2.00 12.21 18.08
CA ILE A 169 2.54 13.39 17.38
C ILE A 169 2.05 13.52 15.94
N PHE A 170 1.71 12.41 15.27
CA PHE A 170 1.21 12.41 13.90
C PHE A 170 -0.27 12.74 13.80
N ASN A 171 -1.04 12.69 14.89
CA ASN A 171 -2.49 12.91 14.88
C ASN A 171 -2.88 14.39 14.76
N GLN A 172 -2.00 15.33 15.12
CA GLN A 172 -2.24 16.78 15.03
C GLN A 172 -1.57 17.37 13.79
N ASN A 173 -2.00 16.92 12.61
CA ASN A 173 -1.29 17.18 11.37
C ASN A 173 -2.18 17.86 10.32
N PHE A 174 -2.62 19.07 10.66
CA PHE A 174 -3.49 19.91 9.84
C PHE A 174 -2.75 21.16 9.33
N GLU A 175 -2.97 21.50 8.05
CA GLU A 175 -2.49 22.75 7.44
C GLU A 175 -3.67 23.55 6.88
N GLY A 176 -3.87 24.76 7.39
CA GLY A 176 -4.99 25.60 6.99
C GLY A 176 -5.48 26.49 8.11
N PHE A 177 -6.73 26.92 8.00
CA PHE A 177 -7.40 27.77 8.96
C PHE A 177 -8.51 27.00 9.69
N GLN A 178 -8.45 27.00 11.01
CA GLN A 178 -9.42 26.34 11.89
C GLN A 178 -9.41 27.07 13.25
N ASP A 179 -10.59 27.26 13.86
CA ASP A 179 -10.77 27.91 15.16
C ASP A 179 -10.12 29.30 15.25
N ASP A 180 -10.37 30.12 14.24
CA ASP A 180 -9.80 31.47 14.09
C ASP A 180 -8.26 31.53 14.05
N LYS A 181 -7.60 30.42 13.73
CA LYS A 181 -6.14 30.29 13.73
C LYS A 181 -5.64 29.60 12.48
N ASN A 182 -4.45 30.01 12.05
CA ASN A 182 -3.69 29.30 11.04
C ASN A 182 -2.84 28.21 11.68
N HIS A 183 -2.93 27.00 11.14
CA HIS A 183 -2.19 25.81 11.53
C HIS A 183 -1.23 25.40 10.41
N LYS A 184 -0.13 24.75 10.79
CA LYS A 184 0.86 24.23 9.85
C LYS A 184 1.15 22.77 10.15
N ALA A 185 0.81 21.90 9.20
CA ALA A 185 1.13 20.49 9.29
C ALA A 185 2.66 20.29 9.22
N LYS A 186 3.16 19.40 10.08
CA LYS A 186 4.59 19.04 10.14
C LYS A 186 4.92 17.88 9.21
N PHE A 187 4.00 16.94 9.05
CA PHE A 187 4.25 15.64 8.42
C PHE A 187 3.49 15.54 7.09
N LYS A 188 3.95 16.30 6.11
CA LYS A 188 3.34 16.39 4.77
C LYS A 188 4.03 15.52 3.71
N THR A 189 5.12 14.87 4.10
CA THR A 189 5.99 14.12 3.20
C THR A 189 6.53 12.89 3.92
N ALA A 190 6.86 11.84 3.16
CA ALA A 190 7.53 10.67 3.69
C ALA A 190 8.81 11.05 4.45
N ASP A 191 9.64 11.92 3.88
CA ASP A 191 10.90 12.34 4.51
C ASP A 191 10.72 13.01 5.87
N ALA A 192 9.66 13.81 6.05
CA ALA A 192 9.35 14.41 7.34
C ALA A 192 8.98 13.35 8.39
N ILE A 193 8.17 12.35 7.99
CA ILE A 193 7.75 11.24 8.86
C ILE A 193 8.97 10.39 9.24
N LYS A 194 9.79 9.97 8.26
CA LYS A 194 11.01 9.18 8.50
C LYS A 194 11.99 9.88 9.44
N LYS A 195 12.16 11.20 9.30
CA LYS A 195 12.99 11.99 10.20
C LYS A 195 12.43 12.00 11.62
N GLU A 196 11.11 12.03 11.78
CA GLU A 196 10.49 12.01 13.10
C GLU A 196 10.57 10.64 13.75
N LEU A 197 10.32 9.55 13.02
CA LEU A 197 10.51 8.18 13.55
C LEU A 197 11.91 7.98 14.11
N LYS A 198 12.95 8.45 13.40
CA LYS A 198 14.33 8.44 13.89
C LYS A 198 14.54 9.24 15.18
N LYS A 199 13.85 10.37 15.36
CA LYS A 199 13.93 11.14 16.62
C LYS A 199 13.19 10.45 17.76
N LEU A 200 12.14 9.69 17.46
CA LEU A 200 11.42 8.86 18.43
C LEU A 200 12.23 7.62 18.86
N GLY A 201 13.31 7.34 18.14
CA GLY A 201 14.27 6.28 18.43
C GLY A 201 13.91 4.97 17.75
N PHE A 202 13.44 5.02 16.51
CA PHE A 202 13.24 3.89 15.59
C PHE A 202 14.23 3.96 14.43
#